data_AF-A0A871BJG2-F1
#
_entry.id   AF-A0A871BJG2-F1
#
_cell.length_a   1.000
_cell.length_b   1.000
_cell.length_c   1.000
_cell.angle_alpha   90.00
_cell.angle_beta   90.00
_cell.angle_gamma   90.00
#
_symmetry.space_group_name_H-M   'P 1'
#
loop_
_entity.id
_entity.type
_entity.pdbx_description
1 polymer ?
#
loop_
_entity_poly.entity_id
_entity_poly.type
_entity_poly.pdbx_seq_one_letter_code
_entity_poly.pdbx_strand_id
1 'polypeptide(L)'
;MERPARCAYKHVFDADDETGADESPSVWRCPHPASGAADRCLFHRPVGETRPAAVTEALRETIADPERPSAFVGGSFERIDLAGLTLDDDAPLDFRGAMVKGDIDLRDAALEGPLRLDRVSVGGAVCMQRLDALATVTCRSLQVGDRWVLCESRFGERFDATGFSAGAVVATEARFEGGATFRKGVVDDDVSVAEAQFGGPAWFSHTRLGGRLDLGNVACDRRLSLAHCRVRENIVAASATVDDGLSLEHLTVDGELDATRLTVDGGIDATSAGFGGRVDCTGLTARDGTVDFTHSAFDGPVSFDNATVEGRALRFRSARFESGAASFVRATVTGGLDLSDAVCSADSPVRVVETTVGGSVVCDHARFGDEVFCSGVRVARDVDFSDCTVGSLVFGVEIEGRLDFAYTHVTDAAAFGDTVVRGPARFTSARFDADPTLTEATLGDTVAAYDMSVEHAGGQ
;
A
#
# COMPACT_ATOMS: atom_id res chain seq x y z
N MET A 1 -29.38 41.65 -35.06
CA MET A 1 -29.73 40.47 -34.25
C MET A 1 -28.94 40.60 -32.97
N GLU A 2 -29.58 41.01 -31.87
CA GLU A 2 -28.91 41.18 -30.57
C GLU A 2 -28.30 39.85 -30.13
N ARG A 3 -27.01 39.85 -29.76
CA ARG A 3 -26.38 38.67 -29.17
C ARG A 3 -27.13 38.35 -27.86
N PRO A 4 -27.59 37.11 -27.63
CA PRO A 4 -28.23 36.76 -26.38
C PRO A 4 -27.31 37.11 -25.21
N ALA A 5 -27.88 37.67 -24.15
CA ALA A 5 -27.12 38.05 -22.96
C ALA A 5 -26.40 36.81 -22.41
N ARG A 6 -25.12 36.95 -22.05
CA ARG A 6 -24.34 35.85 -21.44
C ARG A 6 -24.74 35.66 -19.98
N CYS A 7 -24.59 34.44 -19.48
CA CYS A 7 -24.75 34.13 -18.07
C CYS A 7 -23.86 35.04 -17.21
N ALA A 8 -24.43 35.63 -16.15
CA ALA A 8 -23.72 36.51 -15.23
C ALA A 8 -22.83 35.76 -14.22
N TYR A 9 -22.80 34.41 -14.24
CA TYR A 9 -22.07 33.60 -13.26
C TYR A 9 -20.57 33.76 -13.41
N LYS A 10 -19.89 33.90 -12.27
CA LYS A 10 -18.44 33.98 -12.17
C LYS A 10 -17.98 33.00 -11.08
N HIS A 11 -16.93 32.25 -11.37
CA HIS A 11 -16.29 31.37 -10.41
C HIS A 11 -14.98 32.00 -9.99
N VAL A 12 -14.71 32.05 -8.69
CA VAL A 12 -13.43 32.51 -8.14
C VAL A 12 -12.68 31.27 -7.67
N PHE A 13 -11.47 31.08 -8.17
CA PHE A 13 -10.54 30.06 -7.66
C PHE A 13 -9.76 30.68 -6.50
N ASP A 14 -9.56 29.93 -5.40
CA ASP A 14 -8.84 30.45 -4.24
C ASP A 14 -7.33 30.47 -4.53
N ALA A 15 -6.59 31.45 -4.01
CA ALA A 15 -5.16 31.63 -4.33
C ALA A 15 -4.26 30.48 -3.81
N ASP A 16 -4.72 29.71 -2.82
CA ASP A 16 -4.04 28.50 -2.34
C ASP A 16 -4.20 27.30 -3.31
N ASP A 17 -5.02 27.44 -4.38
CA ASP A 17 -5.22 26.45 -5.44
C ASP A 17 -4.03 26.35 -6.44
N GLU A 18 -3.00 27.23 -6.34
CA GLU A 18 -1.85 27.31 -7.27
C GLU A 18 -0.73 26.27 -7.04
N THR A 19 -1.00 25.12 -6.43
CA THR A 19 0.04 24.09 -6.21
C THR A 19 0.34 23.22 -7.45
N GLY A 20 -0.19 23.58 -8.62
CA GLY A 20 0.16 22.94 -9.89
C GLY A 20 -0.34 23.71 -11.11
N ALA A 21 0.50 24.62 -11.61
CA ALA A 21 0.60 25.06 -13.01
C ALA A 21 -0.69 25.22 -13.85
N ASP A 22 -1.78 25.72 -13.28
CA ASP A 22 -2.94 26.15 -14.07
C ASP A 22 -2.91 27.68 -14.11
N GLU A 23 -2.38 28.26 -15.20
CA GLU A 23 -2.40 29.71 -15.50
C GLU A 23 -3.83 30.22 -15.78
N SER A 24 -4.83 29.62 -15.14
CA SER A 24 -6.22 30.02 -15.25
C SER A 24 -6.41 31.37 -14.53
N PRO A 25 -7.12 32.34 -15.13
CA PRO A 25 -7.41 33.60 -14.45
C PRO A 25 -8.16 33.31 -13.14
N SER A 26 -7.82 34.06 -12.08
CA SER A 26 -8.42 33.92 -10.74
C SER A 26 -9.96 34.01 -10.74
N VAL A 27 -10.55 34.54 -11.82
CA VAL A 27 -11.99 34.59 -12.04
C VAL A 27 -12.37 34.02 -13.41
N TRP A 28 -13.08 32.89 -13.42
CA TRP A 28 -13.71 32.32 -14.61
C TRP A 28 -15.12 32.88 -14.83
N ARG A 29 -15.56 32.97 -16.09
CA ARG A 29 -16.88 33.51 -16.48
C ARG A 29 -17.59 32.52 -17.39
N CYS A 30 -18.86 32.28 -17.09
CA CYS A 30 -19.67 31.33 -17.84
C CYS A 30 -19.83 31.76 -19.32
N PRO A 31 -19.53 30.87 -20.30
CA PRO A 31 -19.66 31.19 -21.73
C PRO A 31 -21.10 31.05 -22.24
N HIS A 32 -21.97 30.35 -21.51
CA HIS A 32 -23.31 29.98 -21.96
C HIS A 32 -24.29 31.17 -21.97
N PRO A 33 -25.25 31.20 -22.90
CA PRO A 33 -26.30 32.21 -22.93
C PRO A 33 -27.19 32.11 -21.70
N ALA A 34 -27.67 33.26 -21.22
CA ALA A 34 -28.68 33.32 -20.18
C ALA A 34 -30.02 32.75 -20.67
N SER A 35 -30.76 32.08 -19.79
CA SER A 35 -31.99 31.38 -20.16
C SER A 35 -33.23 32.22 -19.85
N GLY A 36 -33.90 32.71 -20.90
CA GLY A 36 -35.18 33.42 -20.77
C GLY A 36 -35.02 34.79 -20.09
N ALA A 37 -35.79 35.04 -19.03
CA ALA A 37 -35.75 36.30 -18.26
C ALA A 37 -34.70 36.30 -17.12
N ALA A 38 -34.01 35.17 -16.89
CA ALA A 38 -32.97 35.08 -15.87
C ALA A 38 -31.64 35.64 -16.39
N ASP A 39 -30.78 36.13 -15.50
CA ASP A 39 -29.40 36.52 -15.79
C ASP A 39 -28.43 35.32 -15.77
N ARG A 40 -28.94 34.10 -15.52
CA ARG A 40 -28.20 32.83 -15.44
C ARG A 40 -28.56 31.90 -16.60
N CYS A 41 -27.59 31.10 -17.05
CA CYS A 41 -27.86 29.97 -17.94
C CYS A 41 -28.55 28.82 -17.17
N LEU A 42 -29.07 27.82 -17.89
CA LEU A 42 -29.79 26.70 -17.28
C LEU A 42 -28.97 25.93 -16.22
N PHE A 43 -27.64 25.85 -16.38
CA PHE A 43 -26.72 25.14 -15.47
C PHE A 43 -26.38 25.92 -14.20
N HIS A 44 -26.59 27.24 -14.17
CA HIS A 44 -26.32 28.11 -13.02
C HIS A 44 -27.59 28.63 -12.34
N ARG A 45 -28.73 27.99 -12.63
CA ARG A 45 -29.99 28.23 -11.93
C ARG A 45 -30.15 27.23 -10.78
N PRO A 46 -30.81 27.61 -9.68
CA PRO A 46 -31.06 26.68 -8.57
C PRO A 46 -31.79 25.43 -9.05
N VAL A 47 -31.38 24.26 -8.55
CA VAL A 47 -31.93 22.96 -8.97
C VAL A 47 -33.45 22.86 -8.75
N GLY A 48 -34.00 23.55 -7.74
CA GLY A 48 -35.45 23.60 -7.49
C GLY A 48 -36.26 24.42 -8.50
N GLU A 49 -35.59 25.18 -9.38
CA GLU A 49 -36.23 26.04 -10.39
C GLU A 49 -36.10 25.50 -11.82
N THR A 50 -35.41 24.38 -12.00
CA THR A 50 -35.16 23.75 -13.30
C THR A 50 -35.83 22.37 -13.36
N ARG A 51 -36.08 21.88 -14.57
CA ARG A 51 -36.55 20.49 -14.78
C ARG A 51 -35.34 19.61 -15.06
N PRO A 52 -35.04 18.57 -14.27
CA PRO A 52 -33.84 17.75 -14.44
C PRO A 52 -33.64 17.24 -15.86
N ALA A 53 -34.68 16.68 -16.49
CA ALA A 53 -34.62 16.20 -17.87
C ALA A 53 -34.21 17.31 -18.85
N ALA A 54 -34.73 18.53 -18.70
CA ALA A 54 -34.37 19.64 -19.58
C ALA A 54 -32.92 20.11 -19.37
N VAL A 55 -32.38 20.01 -18.15
CA VAL A 55 -30.97 20.29 -17.86
C VAL A 55 -30.07 19.24 -18.51
N THR A 56 -30.43 17.95 -18.41
CA THR A 56 -29.71 16.85 -19.04
C THR A 56 -29.68 16.96 -20.56
N GLU A 57 -30.83 17.22 -21.19
CA GLU A 57 -30.90 17.43 -22.65
C GLU A 57 -30.03 18.63 -23.06
N ALA A 58 -30.18 19.77 -22.39
CA ALA A 58 -29.38 20.96 -22.70
C ALA A 58 -27.88 20.73 -22.47
N LEU A 59 -27.49 19.92 -21.49
CA LEU A 59 -26.11 19.55 -21.23
C LEU A 59 -25.54 18.75 -22.41
N ARG A 60 -26.23 17.68 -22.82
CA ARG A 60 -25.84 16.84 -23.96
C ARG A 60 -25.81 17.64 -25.27
N GLU A 61 -26.80 18.49 -25.52
CA GLU A 61 -26.83 19.40 -26.68
C GLU A 61 -25.66 20.39 -26.68
N THR A 62 -25.29 20.90 -25.51
CA THR A 62 -24.16 21.84 -25.38
C THR A 62 -22.82 21.15 -25.65
N ILE A 63 -22.66 19.94 -25.14
CA ILE A 63 -21.46 19.13 -25.31
C ILE A 63 -21.28 18.69 -26.77
N ALA A 64 -22.38 18.35 -27.46
CA ALA A 64 -22.36 17.93 -28.85
C ALA A 64 -22.15 19.08 -29.86
N ASP A 65 -22.16 20.34 -29.40
CA ASP A 65 -21.98 21.52 -30.25
C ASP A 65 -20.52 22.01 -30.17
N PRO A 66 -19.68 21.78 -31.20
CA PRO A 66 -18.26 22.12 -31.18
C PRO A 66 -18.01 23.64 -31.10
N GLU A 67 -19.00 24.49 -31.40
CA GLU A 67 -18.89 25.94 -31.27
C GLU A 67 -19.14 26.41 -29.83
N ARG A 68 -19.57 25.51 -28.94
CA ARG A 68 -19.88 25.80 -27.54
C ARG A 68 -18.90 25.10 -26.61
N PRO A 69 -18.24 25.83 -25.70
CA PRO A 69 -17.33 25.20 -24.75
C PRO A 69 -18.06 24.23 -23.83
N SER A 70 -17.54 23.00 -23.68
CA SER A 70 -17.95 21.97 -22.71
C SER A 70 -17.53 22.32 -21.26
N ALA A 71 -17.74 23.57 -20.86
CA ALA A 71 -17.36 24.12 -19.56
C ALA A 71 -18.58 24.52 -18.72
N PHE A 72 -18.75 23.84 -17.59
CA PHE A 72 -19.89 23.92 -16.67
C PHE A 72 -19.45 24.24 -15.22
N VAL A 73 -18.32 24.93 -15.08
CA VAL A 73 -17.68 25.28 -13.80
C VAL A 73 -18.68 25.94 -12.84
N GLY A 74 -18.75 25.42 -11.62
CA GLY A 74 -19.65 25.90 -10.56
C GLY A 74 -21.14 25.70 -10.83
N GLY A 75 -21.48 24.84 -11.80
CA GLY A 75 -22.86 24.50 -12.13
C GLY A 75 -23.58 23.75 -11.00
N SER A 76 -24.90 23.78 -11.01
CA SER A 76 -25.75 23.07 -10.04
C SER A 76 -26.68 22.11 -10.77
N PHE A 77 -26.58 20.82 -10.46
CA PHE A 77 -27.28 19.75 -11.15
C PHE A 77 -28.06 18.88 -10.17
N GLU A 78 -29.23 18.40 -10.60
CA GLU A 78 -29.90 17.30 -9.89
C GLU A 78 -29.11 15.99 -10.14
N ARG A 79 -28.74 15.74 -11.38
CA ARG A 79 -27.92 14.61 -11.85
C ARG A 79 -27.16 15.01 -13.11
N ILE A 80 -26.02 14.38 -13.35
CA ILE A 80 -25.30 14.47 -14.62
C ILE A 80 -25.40 13.09 -15.28
N ASP A 81 -26.00 13.01 -16.46
CA ASP A 81 -26.19 11.76 -17.18
C ASP A 81 -25.57 11.91 -18.57
N LEU A 82 -24.38 11.35 -18.72
CA LEU A 82 -23.55 11.33 -19.91
C LEU A 82 -23.15 9.90 -20.27
N ALA A 83 -23.94 8.90 -19.84
CA ALA A 83 -23.72 7.52 -20.24
C ALA A 83 -23.75 7.37 -21.76
N GLY A 84 -22.83 6.59 -22.30
CA GLY A 84 -22.65 6.35 -23.74
C GLY A 84 -22.24 7.58 -24.56
N LEU A 85 -21.78 8.65 -23.92
CA LEU A 85 -21.30 9.85 -24.60
C LEU A 85 -19.98 9.56 -25.33
N THR A 86 -19.84 10.01 -26.57
CA THR A 86 -18.58 9.97 -27.32
C THR A 86 -18.17 11.40 -27.66
N LEU A 87 -16.96 11.79 -27.26
CA LEU A 87 -16.33 13.07 -27.63
C LEU A 87 -14.98 12.80 -28.29
N ASP A 88 -14.94 13.05 -29.60
CA ASP A 88 -13.77 12.80 -30.45
C ASP A 88 -12.85 14.03 -30.57
N ASP A 89 -13.12 15.10 -29.83
CA ASP A 89 -12.30 16.32 -29.80
C ASP A 89 -11.41 16.40 -28.54
N ASP A 90 -10.36 17.20 -28.62
CA ASP A 90 -9.39 17.41 -27.55
C ASP A 90 -9.86 18.46 -26.51
N ALA A 91 -11.10 18.96 -26.63
CA ALA A 91 -11.60 19.98 -25.73
C ALA A 91 -11.93 19.39 -24.35
N PRO A 92 -11.66 20.14 -23.27
CA PRO A 92 -11.91 19.64 -21.93
C PRO A 92 -13.40 19.61 -21.61
N LEU A 93 -13.85 18.51 -21.01
CA LEU A 93 -15.13 18.41 -20.32
C LEU A 93 -14.95 18.87 -18.87
N ASP A 94 -15.34 20.11 -18.58
CA ASP A 94 -14.97 20.81 -17.34
C ASP A 94 -16.19 21.04 -16.43
N PHE A 95 -16.23 20.34 -15.30
CA PHE A 95 -17.25 20.48 -14.25
C PHE A 95 -16.68 21.05 -12.94
N ARG A 96 -15.49 21.67 -12.96
CA ARG A 96 -14.82 22.09 -11.71
C ARG A 96 -15.74 22.89 -10.79
N GLY A 97 -15.76 22.55 -9.50
CA GLY A 97 -16.58 23.22 -8.49
C GLY A 97 -18.08 23.01 -8.62
N ALA A 98 -18.56 22.11 -9.49
CA ALA A 98 -19.98 21.83 -9.64
C ALA A 98 -20.56 21.10 -8.40
N MET A 99 -21.86 21.31 -8.19
CA MET A 99 -22.64 20.62 -7.16
C MET A 99 -23.68 19.72 -7.84
N VAL A 100 -23.65 18.43 -7.53
CA VAL A 100 -24.59 17.42 -8.05
C VAL A 100 -25.32 16.79 -6.88
N LYS A 101 -26.65 16.93 -6.82
CA LYS A 101 -27.42 16.39 -5.68
C LYS A 101 -27.51 14.87 -5.67
N GLY A 102 -27.72 14.28 -6.84
CA GLY A 102 -27.76 12.83 -7.06
C GLY A 102 -26.45 12.35 -7.67
N ASP A 103 -26.55 11.64 -8.79
CA ASP A 103 -25.43 10.90 -9.37
C ASP A 103 -24.78 11.61 -10.57
N ILE A 104 -23.51 11.25 -10.82
CA ILE A 104 -22.83 11.45 -12.10
C ILE A 104 -22.70 10.10 -12.79
N ASP A 105 -23.24 9.97 -13.99
CA ASP A 105 -23.20 8.76 -14.80
C ASP A 105 -22.41 9.02 -16.11
N LEU A 106 -21.24 8.40 -16.20
CA LEU A 106 -20.29 8.42 -17.32
C LEU A 106 -20.04 7.00 -17.84
N ARG A 107 -20.96 6.06 -17.56
CA ARG A 107 -20.82 4.67 -18.01
C ARG A 107 -20.72 4.60 -19.53
N ASP A 108 -19.83 3.75 -20.02
CA ASP A 108 -19.66 3.50 -21.46
C ASP A 108 -19.33 4.77 -22.28
N ALA A 109 -18.88 5.85 -21.64
CA ALA A 109 -18.48 7.06 -22.34
C ALA A 109 -17.04 6.93 -22.90
N ALA A 110 -16.76 7.65 -23.98
CA ALA A 110 -15.45 7.76 -24.61
C ALA A 110 -15.06 9.24 -24.75
N LEU A 111 -13.92 9.63 -24.21
CA LEU A 111 -13.44 11.01 -24.13
C LEU A 111 -12.00 11.09 -24.65
N GLU A 112 -11.80 11.77 -25.78
CA GLU A 112 -10.45 12.11 -26.29
C GLU A 112 -9.82 13.24 -25.46
N GLY A 113 -10.59 14.29 -25.13
CA GLY A 113 -10.15 15.45 -24.34
C GLY A 113 -10.19 15.26 -22.81
N PRO A 114 -9.58 16.19 -22.04
CA PRO A 114 -9.47 16.07 -20.59
C PRO A 114 -10.81 16.11 -19.84
N LEU A 115 -10.96 15.30 -18.79
CA LEU A 115 -12.11 15.35 -17.87
C LEU A 115 -11.71 16.03 -16.56
N ARG A 116 -12.39 17.11 -16.19
CA ARG A 116 -12.10 17.87 -14.95
C ARG A 116 -13.29 17.85 -14.00
N LEU A 117 -13.14 17.11 -12.90
CA LEU A 117 -14.08 16.98 -11.79
C LEU A 117 -13.50 17.55 -10.48
N ASP A 118 -12.53 18.46 -10.56
CA ASP A 118 -11.92 19.03 -9.35
C ASP A 118 -12.95 19.81 -8.51
N ARG A 119 -12.95 19.56 -7.20
CA ARG A 119 -13.83 20.19 -6.20
C ARG A 119 -15.33 20.00 -6.52
N VAL A 120 -15.67 18.94 -7.24
CA VAL A 120 -17.06 18.57 -7.45
C VAL A 120 -17.59 17.90 -6.18
N SER A 121 -18.82 18.27 -5.79
CA SER A 121 -19.54 17.63 -4.68
C SER A 121 -20.74 16.88 -5.23
N VAL A 122 -20.78 15.57 -5.00
CA VAL A 122 -21.80 14.64 -5.49
C VAL A 122 -22.49 14.01 -4.29
N GLY A 123 -23.80 14.22 -4.15
CA GLY A 123 -24.57 13.63 -3.05
C GLY A 123 -24.80 12.12 -3.19
N GLY A 124 -24.79 11.61 -4.42
CA GLY A 124 -24.91 10.20 -4.74
C GLY A 124 -23.60 9.58 -5.24
N ALA A 125 -23.72 8.69 -6.22
CA ALA A 125 -22.61 7.93 -6.79
C ALA A 125 -21.98 8.64 -8.00
N VAL A 126 -20.70 8.34 -8.26
CA VAL A 126 -20.01 8.69 -9.51
C VAL A 126 -19.69 7.39 -10.23
N CYS A 127 -20.31 7.16 -11.37
CA CYS A 127 -20.17 5.93 -12.14
C CYS A 127 -19.42 6.18 -13.45
N MET A 128 -18.22 5.63 -13.57
CA MET A 128 -17.33 5.66 -14.72
C MET A 128 -17.03 4.25 -15.23
N GLN A 129 -17.95 3.31 -15.01
CA GLN A 129 -17.75 1.94 -15.46
C GLN A 129 -17.60 1.88 -16.99
N ARG A 130 -16.55 1.21 -17.47
CA ARG A 130 -16.18 1.15 -18.90
C ARG A 130 -16.03 2.52 -19.56
N LEU A 131 -15.64 3.54 -18.80
CA LEU A 131 -15.21 4.82 -19.35
C LEU A 131 -13.88 4.63 -20.08
N ASP A 132 -13.77 5.13 -21.31
CA ASP A 132 -12.50 5.27 -22.04
C ASP A 132 -12.11 6.74 -22.07
N ALA A 133 -11.13 7.15 -21.26
CA ALA A 133 -10.65 8.52 -21.18
C ALA A 133 -9.17 8.55 -21.58
N LEU A 134 -8.87 9.09 -22.77
CA LEU A 134 -7.52 9.05 -23.31
C LEU A 134 -6.63 10.15 -22.74
N ALA A 135 -7.16 11.35 -22.55
CA ALA A 135 -6.46 12.45 -21.88
C ALA A 135 -6.59 12.41 -20.35
N THR A 136 -5.86 13.32 -19.71
CA THR A 136 -5.80 13.45 -18.25
C THR A 136 -7.19 13.61 -17.61
N VAL A 137 -7.43 12.85 -16.53
CA VAL A 137 -8.63 12.94 -15.69
C VAL A 137 -8.25 13.52 -14.32
N THR A 138 -8.84 14.66 -13.95
CA THR A 138 -8.59 15.29 -12.64
C THR A 138 -9.83 15.25 -11.77
N CYS A 139 -9.69 14.73 -10.56
CA CYS A 139 -10.72 14.57 -9.54
C CYS A 139 -10.22 15.10 -8.19
N ARG A 140 -9.44 16.19 -8.20
CA ARG A 140 -8.83 16.73 -6.99
C ARG A 140 -9.90 17.30 -6.07
N SER A 141 -9.89 16.89 -4.81
CA SER A 141 -10.92 17.25 -3.83
C SER A 141 -12.34 16.90 -4.27
N LEU A 142 -12.51 15.85 -5.09
CA LEU A 142 -13.82 15.28 -5.43
C LEU A 142 -14.46 14.69 -4.16
N GLN A 143 -15.72 15.01 -3.92
CA GLN A 143 -16.51 14.46 -2.83
C GLN A 143 -17.66 13.63 -3.39
N VAL A 144 -17.70 12.34 -3.05
CA VAL A 144 -18.74 11.39 -3.46
C VAL A 144 -19.48 10.90 -2.22
N GLY A 145 -20.78 11.13 -2.14
CA GLY A 145 -21.59 10.76 -0.98
C GLY A 145 -21.88 9.26 -0.85
N ASP A 146 -21.71 8.51 -1.95
CA ASP A 146 -21.89 7.06 -2.01
C ASP A 146 -20.67 6.41 -2.70
N ARG A 147 -20.87 5.59 -3.74
CA ARG A 147 -19.80 4.84 -4.40
C ARG A 147 -19.19 5.60 -5.57
N TRP A 148 -17.87 5.52 -5.68
CA TRP A 148 -17.13 5.90 -6.87
C TRP A 148 -16.71 4.64 -7.64
N VAL A 149 -17.35 4.42 -8.79
CA VAL A 149 -17.17 3.21 -9.62
C VAL A 149 -16.35 3.56 -10.85
N LEU A 150 -15.27 2.82 -11.06
CA LEU A 150 -14.27 2.91 -12.13
C LEU A 150 -14.07 1.53 -12.80
N CYS A 151 -14.98 0.58 -12.59
CA CYS A 151 -14.77 -0.80 -13.06
C CYS A 151 -14.56 -0.86 -14.57
N GLU A 152 -13.59 -1.68 -15.01
CA GLU A 152 -13.31 -1.93 -16.44
C GLU A 152 -13.02 -0.65 -17.26
N SER A 153 -12.69 0.48 -16.60
CA SER A 153 -12.40 1.74 -17.31
C SER A 153 -10.96 1.78 -17.80
N ARG A 154 -10.69 2.61 -18.80
CA ARG A 154 -9.37 2.88 -19.33
C ARG A 154 -9.03 4.37 -19.17
N PHE A 155 -7.87 4.63 -18.60
CA PHE A 155 -7.28 5.96 -18.46
C PHE A 155 -5.93 5.97 -19.18
N GLY A 156 -5.86 6.66 -20.33
CA GLY A 156 -4.67 6.70 -21.18
C GLY A 156 -3.54 7.54 -20.57
N GLU A 157 -3.86 8.75 -20.14
CA GLU A 157 -2.94 9.62 -19.42
C GLU A 157 -3.12 9.50 -17.89
N ARG A 158 -2.72 10.54 -17.16
CA ARG A 158 -2.72 10.57 -15.70
C ARG A 158 -4.14 10.65 -15.15
N PHE A 159 -4.42 9.83 -14.14
CA PHE A 159 -5.58 9.97 -13.27
C PHE A 159 -5.16 10.61 -11.94
N ASP A 160 -5.73 11.77 -11.58
CA ASP A 160 -5.37 12.50 -10.35
C ASP A 160 -6.58 12.69 -9.41
N ALA A 161 -6.67 11.84 -8.40
CA ALA A 161 -7.58 11.95 -7.26
C ALA A 161 -6.79 12.30 -5.99
N THR A 162 -6.35 13.54 -5.88
CA THR A 162 -5.73 14.07 -4.65
C THR A 162 -6.77 14.74 -3.76
N GLY A 163 -6.85 14.37 -2.49
CA GLY A 163 -7.73 15.01 -1.49
C GLY A 163 -9.20 14.61 -1.59
N PHE A 164 -9.51 13.50 -2.26
CA PHE A 164 -10.88 13.04 -2.49
C PHE A 164 -11.54 12.46 -1.23
N SER A 165 -12.86 12.38 -1.22
CA SER A 165 -13.62 11.58 -0.27
C SER A 165 -14.72 10.77 -0.95
N ALA A 166 -14.93 9.52 -0.52
CA ALA A 166 -15.98 8.65 -1.04
C ALA A 166 -16.52 7.72 0.04
N GLY A 167 -17.75 7.23 -0.10
CA GLY A 167 -18.24 6.11 0.70
C GLY A 167 -17.43 4.84 0.43
N ALA A 168 -17.34 4.46 -0.85
CA ALA A 168 -16.46 3.37 -1.31
C ALA A 168 -15.85 3.70 -2.69
N VAL A 169 -14.72 3.08 -3.01
CA VAL A 169 -14.09 3.18 -4.35
C VAL A 169 -13.96 1.79 -4.95
N VAL A 170 -14.48 1.59 -6.16
CA VAL A 170 -14.45 0.30 -6.85
C VAL A 170 -13.89 0.48 -8.25
N ALA A 171 -12.65 0.05 -8.47
CA ALA A 171 -11.89 0.15 -9.70
C ALA A 171 -11.39 -1.22 -10.17
N THR A 172 -12.19 -2.26 -9.96
CA THR A 172 -11.89 -3.63 -10.39
C THR A 172 -11.67 -3.67 -11.90
N GLU A 173 -10.60 -4.35 -12.34
CA GLU A 173 -10.23 -4.47 -13.75
C GLU A 173 -9.99 -3.13 -14.49
N ALA A 174 -9.81 -2.01 -13.76
CA ALA A 174 -9.49 -0.73 -14.37
C ALA A 174 -8.05 -0.69 -14.91
N ARG A 175 -7.81 0.07 -15.98
CA ARG A 175 -6.49 0.27 -16.59
C ARG A 175 -6.06 1.72 -16.50
N PHE A 176 -4.92 1.97 -15.85
CA PHE A 176 -4.30 3.28 -15.70
C PHE A 176 -2.95 3.29 -16.42
N GLU A 177 -2.95 3.61 -17.72
CA GLU A 177 -1.76 3.57 -18.57
C GLU A 177 -0.74 4.64 -18.16
N GLY A 178 -1.19 5.87 -17.92
CA GLY A 178 -0.35 6.98 -17.45
C GLY A 178 -0.08 7.02 -15.94
N GLY A 179 -0.62 6.05 -15.19
CA GLY A 179 -0.55 5.98 -13.72
C GLY A 179 -1.68 6.73 -13.02
N ALA A 180 -1.79 6.48 -11.71
CA ALA A 180 -2.91 6.96 -10.90
C ALA A 180 -2.47 7.50 -9.54
N THR A 181 -3.08 8.61 -9.15
CA THR A 181 -2.94 9.20 -7.82
C THR A 181 -4.28 9.05 -7.07
N PHE A 182 -4.26 8.39 -5.92
CA PHE A 182 -5.32 8.31 -4.91
C PHE A 182 -4.77 8.76 -3.56
N ARG A 183 -4.33 10.02 -3.46
CA ARG A 183 -3.56 10.51 -2.30
C ARG A 183 -4.39 11.40 -1.41
N LYS A 184 -4.05 11.43 -0.12
CA LYS A 184 -4.70 12.29 0.89
C LYS A 184 -6.22 12.10 0.93
N GLY A 185 -6.70 10.91 0.54
CA GLY A 185 -8.11 10.61 0.47
C GLY A 185 -8.68 10.16 1.81
N VAL A 186 -10.01 10.18 1.90
CA VAL A 186 -10.77 9.54 2.98
C VAL A 186 -11.86 8.67 2.35
N VAL A 187 -11.82 7.37 2.63
CA VAL A 187 -12.88 6.44 2.20
C VAL A 187 -13.49 5.80 3.44
N ASP A 188 -14.81 5.89 3.56
CA ASP A 188 -15.53 5.44 4.76
C ASP A 188 -15.58 3.91 4.85
N ASP A 189 -15.78 3.25 3.71
CA ASP A 189 -15.85 1.79 3.57
C ASP A 189 -14.64 1.27 2.77
N ASP A 190 -14.88 0.35 1.83
CA ASP A 190 -13.87 -0.40 1.09
C ASP A 190 -13.31 0.37 -0.12
N VAL A 191 -12.05 0.07 -0.42
CA VAL A 191 -11.40 0.37 -1.70
C VAL A 191 -11.02 -0.94 -2.37
N SER A 192 -11.59 -1.22 -3.53
CA SER A 192 -11.19 -2.35 -4.36
C SER A 192 -10.60 -1.86 -5.67
N VAL A 193 -9.36 -2.25 -5.94
CA VAL A 193 -8.68 -2.11 -7.23
C VAL A 193 -8.24 -3.49 -7.73
N ALA A 194 -8.90 -4.56 -7.28
CA ALA A 194 -8.55 -5.93 -7.64
C ALA A 194 -8.50 -6.10 -9.17
N GLU A 195 -7.51 -6.85 -9.65
CA GLU A 195 -7.28 -7.10 -11.08
C GLU A 195 -7.02 -5.84 -11.94
N ALA A 196 -6.82 -4.67 -11.32
CA ALA A 196 -6.47 -3.45 -12.04
C ALA A 196 -5.01 -3.50 -12.56
N GLN A 197 -4.77 -2.74 -13.61
CA GLN A 197 -3.46 -2.61 -14.27
C GLN A 197 -2.98 -1.17 -14.20
N PHE A 198 -1.76 -0.96 -13.71
CA PHE A 198 -1.10 0.34 -13.65
C PHE A 198 0.18 0.31 -14.48
N GLY A 199 0.12 0.88 -15.69
CA GLY A 199 1.30 1.05 -16.56
C GLY A 199 2.22 2.18 -16.07
N GLY A 200 1.65 3.16 -15.37
CA GLY A 200 2.37 4.19 -14.64
C GLY A 200 2.38 3.95 -13.13
N PRO A 201 3.02 4.83 -12.34
CA PRO A 201 3.04 4.72 -10.89
C PRO A 201 1.65 4.78 -10.25
N ALA A 202 1.44 3.99 -9.20
CA ALA A 202 0.19 3.94 -8.42
C ALA A 202 0.42 4.48 -7.00
N TRP A 203 -0.19 5.61 -6.67
CA TRP A 203 0.02 6.30 -5.39
C TRP A 203 -1.25 6.35 -4.55
N PHE A 204 -1.34 5.53 -3.51
CA PHE A 204 -2.42 5.60 -2.52
C PHE A 204 -2.02 6.39 -1.27
N SER A 205 -0.79 6.92 -1.24
CA SER A 205 -0.17 7.46 -0.03
C SER A 205 -0.99 8.53 0.71
N HIS A 206 -0.88 8.51 2.03
CA HIS A 206 -1.57 9.43 2.96
C HIS A 206 -3.10 9.31 2.95
N THR A 207 -3.64 8.19 2.51
CA THR A 207 -5.10 7.95 2.46
C THR A 207 -5.56 7.18 3.68
N ARG A 208 -6.76 7.51 4.19
CA ARG A 208 -7.42 6.82 5.31
C ARG A 208 -8.59 6.01 4.78
N LEU A 209 -8.60 4.72 5.09
CA LEU A 209 -9.62 3.76 4.67
C LEU A 209 -10.30 3.18 5.89
N GLY A 210 -11.62 3.36 5.98
CA GLY A 210 -12.44 2.81 7.07
C GLY A 210 -12.74 1.32 6.91
N GLY A 211 -12.66 0.78 5.69
CA GLY A 211 -12.79 -0.65 5.37
C GLY A 211 -11.52 -1.31 4.85
N ARG A 212 -11.71 -2.34 4.02
CA ARG A 212 -10.68 -3.16 3.38
C ARG A 212 -10.08 -2.47 2.15
N LEU A 213 -8.78 -2.70 1.93
CA LEU A 213 -8.08 -2.39 0.68
C LEU A 213 -7.81 -3.69 -0.10
N ASP A 214 -8.51 -3.88 -1.22
CA ASP A 214 -8.32 -5.03 -2.10
C ASP A 214 -7.46 -4.68 -3.31
N LEU A 215 -6.24 -5.19 -3.33
CA LEU A 215 -5.21 -5.13 -4.37
C LEU A 215 -4.98 -6.52 -4.99
N GLY A 216 -5.88 -7.49 -4.77
CA GLY A 216 -5.72 -8.86 -5.23
C GLY A 216 -5.50 -8.92 -6.75
N ASN A 217 -4.47 -9.64 -7.18
CA ASN A 217 -4.09 -9.79 -8.59
C ASN A 217 -3.85 -8.46 -9.35
N VAL A 218 -3.55 -7.36 -8.65
CA VAL A 218 -3.14 -6.11 -9.32
C VAL A 218 -1.80 -6.30 -10.01
N ALA A 219 -1.64 -5.70 -11.19
CA ALA A 219 -0.36 -5.60 -11.88
C ALA A 219 0.09 -4.13 -11.96
N CYS A 220 1.28 -3.84 -11.42
CA CYS A 220 1.90 -2.52 -11.45
C CYS A 220 3.27 -2.61 -12.16
N ASP A 221 3.38 -2.03 -13.35
CA ASP A 221 4.64 -1.98 -14.12
C ASP A 221 5.67 -1.02 -13.48
N ARG A 222 5.19 -0.17 -12.56
CA ARG A 222 5.97 0.84 -11.84
C ARG A 222 5.65 0.77 -10.34
N ARG A 223 6.25 1.68 -9.57
CA ARG A 223 6.10 1.73 -8.10
C ARG A 223 4.64 1.77 -7.65
N LEU A 224 4.32 0.93 -6.66
CA LEU A 224 3.11 1.01 -5.85
C LEU A 224 3.45 1.60 -4.47
N SER A 225 2.73 2.64 -4.05
CA SER A 225 2.96 3.27 -2.75
C SER A 225 1.69 3.37 -1.93
N LEU A 226 1.69 2.70 -0.79
CA LEU A 226 0.74 2.80 0.31
C LEU A 226 1.31 3.59 1.51
N ALA A 227 2.39 4.36 1.28
CA ALA A 227 3.10 5.04 2.35
C ALA A 227 2.20 6.00 3.15
N HIS A 228 2.30 5.95 4.47
CA HIS A 228 1.49 6.72 5.42
C HIS A 228 -0.03 6.49 5.28
N CYS A 229 -0.46 5.38 4.70
CA CYS A 229 -1.88 5.02 4.71
C CYS A 229 -2.28 4.49 6.09
N ARG A 230 -3.58 4.60 6.38
CA ARG A 230 -4.19 3.91 7.50
C ARG A 230 -5.39 3.10 7.00
N VAL A 231 -5.38 1.80 7.26
CA VAL A 231 -6.44 0.87 6.88
C VAL A 231 -7.01 0.26 8.16
N ARG A 232 -8.32 0.41 8.39
CA ARG A 232 -8.96 -0.10 9.63
C ARG A 232 -9.27 -1.59 9.59
N GLU A 233 -9.43 -2.15 8.39
CA GLU A 233 -9.60 -3.59 8.22
C GLU A 233 -8.37 -4.18 7.53
N ASN A 234 -8.59 -5.01 6.51
CA ASN A 234 -7.54 -5.82 5.91
C ASN A 234 -6.96 -5.15 4.65
N ILE A 235 -5.71 -5.49 4.35
CA ILE A 235 -5.12 -5.30 3.02
C ILE A 235 -4.97 -6.67 2.38
N VAL A 236 -5.50 -6.83 1.17
CA VAL A 236 -5.30 -8.04 0.36
C VAL A 236 -4.50 -7.69 -0.88
N ALA A 237 -3.23 -8.07 -0.89
CA ALA A 237 -2.30 -7.95 -2.00
C ALA A 237 -1.92 -9.33 -2.57
N ALA A 238 -2.76 -10.34 -2.31
CA ALA A 238 -2.53 -11.71 -2.74
C ALA A 238 -2.35 -11.78 -4.25
N SER A 239 -1.27 -12.44 -4.67
CA SER A 239 -0.92 -12.67 -6.09
C SER A 239 -0.79 -11.40 -6.94
N ALA A 240 -0.60 -10.22 -6.32
CA ALA A 240 -0.27 -9.00 -7.05
C ALA A 240 1.19 -9.01 -7.55
N THR A 241 1.49 -8.19 -8.56
CA THR A 241 2.84 -7.98 -9.11
C THR A 241 3.20 -6.50 -9.13
N VAL A 242 4.42 -6.16 -8.69
CA VAL A 242 4.93 -4.78 -8.69
C VAL A 242 6.38 -4.77 -9.19
N ASP A 243 6.62 -4.16 -10.34
CA ASP A 243 7.91 -4.29 -11.05
C ASP A 243 8.96 -3.25 -10.62
N ASP A 244 8.58 -2.18 -9.91
CA ASP A 244 9.50 -1.11 -9.47
C ASP A 244 9.24 -0.65 -8.04
N GLY A 245 9.17 -1.63 -7.14
CA GLY A 245 9.17 -1.45 -5.70
C GLY A 245 7.80 -1.20 -5.07
N LEU A 246 7.64 -1.71 -3.87
CA LEU A 246 6.46 -1.52 -3.02
C LEU A 246 6.83 -0.70 -1.79
N SER A 247 6.12 0.40 -1.56
CA SER A 247 6.32 1.26 -0.39
C SER A 247 5.13 1.17 0.55
N LEU A 248 5.38 0.63 1.73
CA LEU A 248 4.50 0.51 2.90
C LEU A 248 5.05 1.35 4.08
N GLU A 249 5.97 2.28 3.83
CA GLU A 249 6.59 3.13 4.84
C GLU A 249 5.53 3.82 5.70
N HIS A 250 5.65 3.71 7.03
CA HIS A 250 4.69 4.29 7.98
C HIS A 250 3.22 3.89 7.74
N LEU A 251 2.97 2.75 7.10
CA LEU A 251 1.63 2.17 6.96
C LEU A 251 1.11 1.72 8.34
N THR A 252 -0.19 1.91 8.59
CA THR A 252 -0.87 1.28 9.72
C THR A 252 -2.05 0.45 9.20
N VAL A 253 -2.08 -0.83 9.57
CA VAL A 253 -3.19 -1.75 9.28
C VAL A 253 -3.71 -2.25 10.62
N ASP A 254 -4.95 -1.91 10.97
CA ASP A 254 -5.56 -2.38 12.23
C ASP A 254 -5.94 -3.88 12.10
N GLY A 255 -6.23 -4.37 10.88
CA GLY A 255 -6.50 -5.78 10.55
C GLY A 255 -5.30 -6.54 9.95
N GLU A 256 -5.59 -7.48 9.03
CA GLU A 256 -4.59 -8.38 8.43
C GLU A 256 -3.97 -7.82 7.13
N LEU A 257 -2.72 -8.20 6.86
CA LEU A 257 -2.08 -8.07 5.55
C LEU A 257 -1.93 -9.46 4.92
N ASP A 258 -2.71 -9.73 3.88
CA ASP A 258 -2.52 -10.89 3.00
C ASP A 258 -1.65 -10.48 1.81
N ALA A 259 -0.39 -10.86 1.83
CA ALA A 259 0.58 -10.70 0.75
C ALA A 259 0.98 -12.07 0.17
N THR A 260 0.08 -13.06 0.23
CA THR A 260 0.38 -14.41 -0.24
C THR A 260 0.67 -14.43 -1.73
N ARG A 261 1.80 -15.04 -2.12
CA ARG A 261 2.30 -15.08 -3.51
C ARG A 261 2.46 -13.70 -4.17
N LEU A 262 2.61 -12.64 -3.39
CA LEU A 262 2.98 -11.33 -3.90
C LEU A 262 4.34 -11.43 -4.62
N THR A 263 4.48 -10.76 -5.76
CA THR A 263 5.77 -10.61 -6.45
C THR A 263 6.17 -9.15 -6.53
N VAL A 264 7.36 -8.80 -6.04
CA VAL A 264 7.88 -7.43 -6.07
C VAL A 264 9.31 -7.40 -6.57
N ASP A 265 9.56 -6.67 -7.64
CA ASP A 265 10.89 -6.29 -8.07
C ASP A 265 11.21 -4.89 -7.52
N GLY A 266 12.48 -4.55 -7.32
CA GLY A 266 12.88 -3.24 -6.76
C GLY A 266 12.73 -3.11 -5.23
N GLY A 267 12.25 -4.15 -4.54
CA GLY A 267 12.22 -4.23 -3.08
C GLY A 267 10.92 -3.76 -2.41
N ILE A 268 10.81 -4.07 -1.12
CA ILE A 268 9.67 -3.72 -0.26
C ILE A 268 10.20 -2.88 0.90
N ASP A 269 9.67 -1.66 1.03
CA ASP A 269 9.98 -0.78 2.16
C ASP A 269 8.75 -0.65 3.06
N ALA A 270 8.75 -1.38 4.16
CA ALA A 270 7.75 -1.33 5.23
C ALA A 270 8.33 -0.72 6.51
N THR A 271 9.33 0.15 6.38
CA THR A 271 9.98 0.79 7.54
C THR A 271 8.94 1.50 8.41
N SER A 272 9.01 1.25 9.71
CA SER A 272 8.09 1.83 10.72
C SER A 272 6.60 1.58 10.45
N ALA A 273 6.25 0.47 9.79
CA ALA A 273 4.86 0.05 9.63
C ALA A 273 4.32 -0.62 10.90
N GLY A 274 3.01 -0.52 11.12
CA GLY A 274 2.30 -1.16 12.23
C GLY A 274 1.20 -2.09 11.74
N PHE A 275 1.19 -3.33 12.21
CA PHE A 275 0.22 -4.36 11.83
C PHE A 275 -0.47 -4.90 13.08
N GLY A 276 -1.77 -4.62 13.20
CA GLY A 276 -2.62 -5.07 14.32
C GLY A 276 -3.06 -6.54 14.21
N GLY A 277 -3.12 -7.07 12.98
CA GLY A 277 -3.46 -8.46 12.69
C GLY A 277 -2.31 -9.25 12.08
N ARG A 278 -2.65 -10.40 11.49
CA ARG A 278 -1.70 -11.30 10.81
C ARG A 278 -1.03 -10.60 9.62
N VAL A 279 0.27 -10.85 9.45
CA VAL A 279 1.01 -10.56 8.21
C VAL A 279 1.38 -11.87 7.53
N ASP A 280 0.75 -12.15 6.38
CA ASP A 280 0.97 -13.39 5.63
C ASP A 280 1.71 -13.09 4.31
N CYS A 281 3.02 -13.32 4.29
CA CYS A 281 3.89 -13.26 3.11
C CYS A 281 4.22 -14.65 2.57
N THR A 282 3.36 -15.65 2.80
CA THR A 282 3.60 -17.02 2.35
C THR A 282 3.75 -17.07 0.82
N GLY A 283 4.87 -17.61 0.34
CA GLY A 283 5.19 -17.68 -1.08
C GLY A 283 5.54 -16.33 -1.73
N LEU A 284 5.81 -15.28 -0.94
CA LEU A 284 6.31 -14.00 -1.44
C LEU A 284 7.55 -14.21 -2.31
N THR A 285 7.65 -13.52 -3.43
CA THR A 285 8.86 -13.42 -4.25
C THR A 285 9.31 -11.97 -4.32
N ALA A 286 10.50 -11.66 -3.80
CA ALA A 286 11.08 -10.32 -3.86
C ALA A 286 12.43 -10.35 -4.58
N ARG A 287 12.54 -9.61 -5.69
CA ARG A 287 13.77 -9.50 -6.49
C ARG A 287 14.35 -8.09 -6.42
N ASP A 288 15.63 -7.97 -6.73
CA ASP A 288 16.30 -6.70 -7.02
C ASP A 288 16.08 -5.57 -5.99
N GLY A 289 16.08 -5.88 -4.70
CA GLY A 289 15.87 -4.88 -3.65
C GLY A 289 16.09 -5.42 -2.24
N THR A 290 15.75 -4.64 -1.21
CA THR A 290 15.69 -5.14 0.17
C THR A 290 14.21 -5.35 0.51
N VAL A 291 13.90 -6.34 1.34
CA VAL A 291 12.61 -6.42 2.05
C VAL A 291 12.85 -5.90 3.46
N ASP A 292 12.37 -4.70 3.75
CA ASP A 292 12.75 -3.95 4.95
C ASP A 292 11.54 -3.67 5.85
N PHE A 293 11.52 -4.26 7.03
CA PHE A 293 10.55 -4.04 8.12
C PHE A 293 11.22 -3.38 9.33
N THR A 294 12.33 -2.67 9.14
CA THR A 294 13.04 -1.99 10.23
C THR A 294 12.08 -1.07 11.01
N HIS A 295 12.14 -1.12 12.34
CA HIS A 295 11.25 -0.39 13.27
C HIS A 295 9.75 -0.73 13.17
N SER A 296 9.36 -1.83 12.52
CA SER A 296 7.95 -2.22 12.44
C SER A 296 7.43 -2.83 13.74
N ALA A 297 6.12 -2.79 13.93
CA ALA A 297 5.42 -3.45 15.03
C ALA A 297 4.39 -4.44 14.50
N PHE A 298 4.37 -5.64 15.09
CA PHE A 298 3.47 -6.73 14.74
C PHE A 298 2.73 -7.21 16.00
N ASP A 299 1.42 -7.00 16.04
CA ASP A 299 0.55 -7.45 17.14
C ASP A 299 -0.13 -8.80 16.84
N GLY A 300 0.21 -9.41 15.70
CA GLY A 300 -0.26 -10.72 15.26
C GLY A 300 0.83 -11.53 14.57
N PRO A 301 0.54 -12.79 14.19
CA PRO A 301 1.51 -13.70 13.62
C PRO A 301 2.04 -13.21 12.27
N VAL A 302 3.31 -13.50 12.01
CA VAL A 302 4.04 -13.10 10.80
C VAL A 302 4.55 -14.36 10.08
N SER A 303 4.22 -14.54 8.80
CA SER A 303 4.66 -15.69 8.01
C SER A 303 5.42 -15.26 6.76
N PHE A 304 6.63 -15.78 6.59
CA PHE A 304 7.43 -15.75 5.36
C PHE A 304 7.66 -17.18 4.84
N ASP A 305 6.73 -18.09 5.13
CA ASP A 305 6.86 -19.48 4.75
C ASP A 305 6.93 -19.64 3.22
N ASN A 306 7.91 -20.40 2.74
CA ASN A 306 8.19 -20.59 1.31
C ASN A 306 8.46 -19.28 0.55
N ALA A 307 8.79 -18.18 1.24
CA ALA A 307 9.16 -16.92 0.60
C ALA A 307 10.56 -17.02 -0.02
N THR A 308 10.74 -16.34 -1.15
CA THR A 308 12.03 -16.19 -1.85
C THR A 308 12.40 -14.71 -1.91
N VAL A 309 13.47 -14.34 -1.20
CA VAL A 309 14.06 -12.99 -1.22
C VAL A 309 15.41 -13.08 -1.93
N GLU A 310 15.40 -12.84 -3.24
CA GLU A 310 16.61 -12.84 -4.07
C GLU A 310 17.43 -11.55 -3.91
N GLY A 311 16.81 -10.55 -3.29
CA GLY A 311 17.38 -9.26 -2.98
C GLY A 311 18.53 -9.25 -1.96
N ARG A 312 18.90 -8.04 -1.51
CA ARG A 312 20.07 -7.80 -0.65
C ARG A 312 19.92 -8.33 0.77
N ALA A 313 18.72 -8.25 1.33
CA ALA A 313 18.42 -8.69 2.69
C ALA A 313 16.92 -8.75 2.95
N LEU A 314 16.56 -9.53 3.97
CA LEU A 314 15.30 -9.46 4.69
C LEU A 314 15.58 -8.91 6.08
N ARG A 315 14.99 -7.75 6.43
CA ARG A 315 15.34 -7.00 7.65
C ARG A 315 14.14 -6.77 8.56
N PHE A 316 14.36 -7.00 9.84
CA PHE A 316 13.46 -6.74 10.97
C PHE A 316 14.21 -6.01 12.09
N ARG A 317 15.20 -5.19 11.73
CA ARG A 317 16.02 -4.47 12.70
C ARG A 317 15.14 -3.62 13.61
N SER A 318 15.32 -3.75 14.92
CA SER A 318 14.53 -3.05 15.94
C SER A 318 13.00 -3.23 15.77
N ALA A 319 12.55 -4.32 15.13
CA ALA A 319 11.14 -4.64 15.03
C ALA A 319 10.61 -5.21 16.36
N ARG A 320 9.31 -5.08 16.57
CA ARG A 320 8.61 -5.61 17.75
C ARG A 320 7.56 -6.64 17.33
N PHE A 321 7.62 -7.82 17.92
CA PHE A 321 6.65 -8.89 17.75
C PHE A 321 5.96 -9.10 19.10
N GLU A 322 4.73 -8.62 19.22
CA GLU A 322 3.99 -8.56 20.49
C GLU A 322 3.12 -9.80 20.70
N SER A 323 2.59 -10.41 19.64
CA SER A 323 1.86 -11.68 19.73
C SER A 323 1.92 -12.51 18.45
N GLY A 324 1.94 -13.82 18.60
CA GLY A 324 1.89 -14.78 17.49
C GLY A 324 3.27 -15.08 16.91
N ALA A 325 3.41 -16.28 16.34
CA ALA A 325 4.71 -16.74 15.86
C ALA A 325 5.21 -15.90 14.66
N ALA A 326 6.53 -15.67 14.63
CA ALA A 326 7.24 -15.22 13.44
C ALA A 326 7.86 -16.44 12.73
N SER A 327 7.36 -16.76 11.54
CA SER A 327 7.64 -18.01 10.83
C SER A 327 8.42 -17.77 9.54
N PHE A 328 9.51 -18.51 9.38
CA PHE A 328 10.37 -18.55 8.19
C PHE A 328 10.63 -20.02 7.86
N VAL A 329 9.58 -20.76 7.49
CA VAL A 329 9.68 -22.18 7.12
C VAL A 329 9.93 -22.31 5.61
N ARG A 330 10.99 -23.01 5.22
CA ARG A 330 11.43 -23.20 3.84
C ARG A 330 11.61 -21.88 3.07
N ALA A 331 12.01 -20.83 3.77
CA ALA A 331 12.33 -19.56 3.15
C ALA A 331 13.71 -19.62 2.47
N THR A 332 13.89 -18.86 1.40
CA THR A 332 15.19 -18.68 0.74
C THR A 332 15.53 -17.20 0.72
N VAL A 333 16.64 -16.82 1.34
CA VAL A 333 17.15 -15.44 1.34
C VAL A 333 18.55 -15.46 0.74
N THR A 334 18.72 -14.94 -0.48
CA THR A 334 20.05 -14.88 -1.12
C THR A 334 21.00 -13.95 -0.36
N GLY A 335 20.44 -12.86 0.18
CA GLY A 335 21.10 -11.92 1.05
C GLY A 335 21.18 -12.35 2.52
N GLY A 336 21.25 -11.38 3.43
CA GLY A 336 21.22 -11.62 4.88
C GLY A 336 19.81 -11.61 5.47
N LEU A 337 19.63 -12.28 6.60
CA LEU A 337 18.46 -12.17 7.47
C LEU A 337 18.87 -11.39 8.73
N ASP A 338 18.27 -10.24 8.96
CA ASP A 338 18.65 -9.31 10.03
C ASP A 338 17.47 -9.11 11.00
N LEU A 339 17.65 -9.54 12.24
CA LEU A 339 16.77 -9.30 13.38
C LEU A 339 17.53 -8.56 14.51
N SER A 340 18.58 -7.80 14.19
CA SER A 340 19.31 -7.00 15.18
C SER A 340 18.34 -6.13 15.99
N ASP A 341 18.54 -6.05 17.30
CA ASP A 341 17.71 -5.27 18.23
C ASP A 341 16.21 -5.63 18.25
N ALA A 342 15.81 -6.73 17.62
CA ALA A 342 14.41 -7.14 17.61
C ALA A 342 13.93 -7.54 19.02
N VAL A 343 12.66 -7.27 19.31
CA VAL A 343 12.02 -7.66 20.58
C VAL A 343 10.82 -8.54 20.26
N CYS A 344 10.90 -9.80 20.64
CA CYS A 344 9.80 -10.76 20.54
C CYS A 344 9.29 -11.05 21.96
N SER A 345 7.99 -10.88 22.18
CA SER A 345 7.34 -11.18 23.45
C SER A 345 7.36 -12.70 23.75
N ALA A 346 6.96 -13.07 24.97
CA ALA A 346 6.82 -14.48 25.35
C ALA A 346 5.69 -15.21 24.58
N ASP A 347 4.82 -14.47 23.90
CA ASP A 347 3.75 -15.04 23.07
C ASP A 347 4.12 -15.04 21.57
N SER A 348 5.38 -14.73 21.24
CA SER A 348 5.86 -14.55 19.87
C SER A 348 7.10 -15.39 19.56
N PRO A 349 6.97 -16.74 19.52
CA PRO A 349 8.08 -17.61 19.19
C PRO A 349 8.56 -17.39 17.76
N VAL A 350 9.86 -17.53 17.54
CA VAL A 350 10.50 -17.40 16.21
C VAL A 350 10.83 -18.78 15.68
N ARG A 351 10.32 -19.11 14.49
CA ARG A 351 10.52 -20.40 13.84
C ARG A 351 11.26 -20.24 12.52
N VAL A 352 12.45 -20.80 12.44
CA VAL A 352 13.29 -20.82 11.23
C VAL A 352 13.58 -22.28 10.88
N VAL A 353 12.86 -22.83 9.90
CA VAL A 353 12.91 -24.28 9.63
C VAL A 353 13.20 -24.50 8.15
N GLU A 354 14.17 -25.34 7.83
CA GLU A 354 14.55 -25.67 6.45
C GLU A 354 14.87 -24.44 5.59
N THR A 355 15.32 -23.35 6.22
CA THR A 355 15.58 -22.06 5.57
C THR A 355 17.03 -21.94 5.13
N THR A 356 17.25 -21.36 3.95
CA THR A 356 18.59 -21.11 3.40
C THR A 356 18.87 -19.61 3.33
N VAL A 357 20.02 -19.20 3.88
CA VAL A 357 20.49 -17.81 3.89
C VAL A 357 21.87 -17.75 3.23
N GLY A 358 21.98 -17.04 2.09
CA GLY A 358 23.23 -16.87 1.35
C GLY A 358 24.16 -15.81 1.95
N GLY A 359 23.63 -14.92 2.78
CA GLY A 359 24.37 -13.97 3.61
C GLY A 359 24.54 -14.47 5.04
N SER A 360 24.55 -13.53 5.97
CA SER A 360 24.61 -13.80 7.42
C SER A 360 23.20 -13.77 8.03
N VAL A 361 23.03 -14.48 9.13
CA VAL A 361 21.90 -14.30 10.06
C VAL A 361 22.39 -13.46 11.22
N VAL A 362 21.82 -12.28 11.44
CA VAL A 362 22.26 -11.35 12.48
C VAL A 362 21.09 -11.09 13.42
N CYS A 363 21.28 -11.37 14.70
CA CYS A 363 20.29 -11.18 15.76
C CYS A 363 20.87 -10.35 16.92
N ASP A 364 22.00 -9.66 16.74
CA ASP A 364 22.69 -8.98 17.85
C ASP A 364 21.77 -8.06 18.67
N HIS A 365 21.93 -8.05 19.99
CA HIS A 365 21.11 -7.29 20.93
C HIS A 365 19.60 -7.62 20.91
N ALA A 366 19.17 -8.71 20.27
CA ALA A 366 17.77 -9.09 20.24
C ALA A 366 17.30 -9.73 21.56
N ARG A 367 16.00 -9.62 21.82
CA ARG A 367 15.32 -10.29 22.95
C ARG A 367 14.22 -11.18 22.42
N PHE A 368 14.28 -12.46 22.76
CA PHE A 368 13.29 -13.47 22.43
C PHE A 368 12.70 -14.00 23.73
N GLY A 369 11.48 -13.56 24.07
CA GLY A 369 10.85 -13.87 25.35
C GLY A 369 10.41 -15.33 25.52
N ASP A 370 10.38 -16.11 24.44
CA ASP A 370 10.00 -17.53 24.43
C ASP A 370 10.95 -18.34 23.53
N GLU A 371 10.44 -19.12 22.58
CA GLU A 371 11.22 -20.07 21.79
C GLU A 371 11.82 -19.41 20.53
N VAL A 372 13.12 -19.65 20.31
CA VAL A 372 13.76 -19.59 18.98
C VAL A 372 14.01 -21.01 18.52
N PHE A 373 13.26 -21.44 17.51
CA PHE A 373 13.32 -22.78 16.94
C PHE A 373 13.97 -22.76 15.55
N CYS A 374 15.25 -23.11 15.50
CA CYS A 374 16.02 -23.28 14.27
C CYS A 374 16.24 -24.77 14.00
N SER A 375 15.79 -25.27 12.84
CA SER A 375 15.99 -26.68 12.46
C SER A 375 16.23 -26.84 10.97
N GLY A 376 17.33 -27.50 10.59
CA GLY A 376 17.69 -27.72 9.19
C GLY A 376 18.03 -26.43 8.44
N VAL A 377 18.50 -25.41 9.15
CA VAL A 377 18.84 -24.08 8.58
C VAL A 377 20.24 -24.12 7.98
N ARG A 378 20.46 -23.48 6.83
CA ARG A 378 21.78 -23.32 6.21
C ARG A 378 22.15 -21.86 6.05
N VAL A 379 23.34 -21.48 6.51
CA VAL A 379 23.85 -20.11 6.45
C VAL A 379 25.23 -20.11 5.81
N ALA A 380 25.38 -19.40 4.69
CA ALA A 380 26.61 -19.39 3.91
C ALA A 380 27.69 -18.45 4.46
N ARG A 381 27.34 -17.54 5.37
CA ARG A 381 28.29 -16.68 6.09
C ARG A 381 28.17 -16.88 7.59
N ASP A 382 27.91 -15.81 8.32
CA ASP A 382 28.03 -15.79 9.77
C ASP A 382 26.65 -15.86 10.43
N VAL A 383 26.62 -16.39 11.65
CA VAL A 383 25.46 -16.31 12.55
C VAL A 383 25.88 -15.57 13.81
N ASP A 384 25.19 -14.47 14.10
CA ASP A 384 25.47 -13.59 15.22
C ASP A 384 24.27 -13.51 16.16
N PHE A 385 24.42 -14.06 17.36
CA PHE A 385 23.48 -14.01 18.49
C PHE A 385 24.11 -13.23 19.67
N SER A 386 25.11 -12.40 19.41
CA SER A 386 25.77 -11.65 20.48
C SER A 386 24.80 -10.74 21.23
N ASP A 387 25.02 -10.59 22.53
CA ASP A 387 24.24 -9.72 23.43
C ASP A 387 22.72 -10.02 23.41
N CYS A 388 22.33 -11.24 23.07
CA CYS A 388 20.93 -11.66 23.03
C CYS A 388 20.41 -12.17 24.38
N THR A 389 19.10 -12.07 24.59
CA THR A 389 18.38 -12.87 25.60
C THR A 389 17.37 -13.78 24.91
N VAL A 390 17.37 -15.07 25.23
CA VAL A 390 16.48 -16.08 24.65
C VAL A 390 15.84 -16.91 25.77
N GLY A 391 14.53 -17.15 25.70
CA GLY A 391 13.83 -18.09 26.58
C GLY A 391 14.32 -19.51 26.37
N SER A 392 13.78 -20.16 25.33
CA SER A 392 14.18 -21.50 24.88
C SER A 392 14.83 -21.45 23.50
N LEU A 393 15.92 -22.19 23.31
CA LEU A 393 16.68 -22.22 22.07
C LEU A 393 16.81 -23.66 21.54
N VAL A 394 16.23 -23.91 20.38
CA VAL A 394 16.57 -25.07 19.55
C VAL A 394 17.40 -24.58 18.38
N PHE A 395 18.61 -25.08 18.25
CA PHE A 395 19.59 -24.60 17.29
C PHE A 395 20.12 -25.78 16.48
N GLY A 396 19.53 -25.98 15.29
CA GLY A 396 19.99 -26.90 14.26
C GLY A 396 20.31 -26.15 12.98
N VAL A 397 21.56 -25.68 12.91
CA VAL A 397 22.06 -24.79 11.85
C VAL A 397 23.39 -25.30 11.31
N GLU A 398 23.53 -25.34 9.98
CA GLU A 398 24.79 -25.51 9.26
C GLU A 398 25.33 -24.14 8.83
N ILE A 399 26.55 -23.80 9.26
CA ILE A 399 27.18 -22.48 9.12
C ILE A 399 28.54 -22.65 8.45
N GLU A 400 28.73 -22.02 7.29
CA GLU A 400 30.03 -22.00 6.60
C GLU A 400 31.02 -21.00 7.22
N GLY A 401 30.52 -19.89 7.75
CA GLY A 401 31.30 -18.85 8.41
C GLY A 401 31.34 -19.00 9.93
N ARG A 402 31.28 -17.86 10.63
CA ARG A 402 31.49 -17.76 12.08
C ARG A 402 30.18 -17.91 12.84
N LEU A 403 30.29 -18.41 14.06
CA LEU A 403 29.21 -18.38 15.04
C LEU A 403 29.60 -17.48 16.22
N ASP A 404 28.79 -16.47 16.55
CA ASP A 404 28.99 -15.63 17.73
C ASP A 404 27.78 -15.70 18.68
N PHE A 405 28.02 -16.17 19.91
CA PHE A 405 27.11 -16.20 21.06
C PHE A 405 27.71 -15.40 22.24
N ALA A 406 28.60 -14.44 21.98
CA ALA A 406 29.19 -13.64 23.04
C ALA A 406 28.10 -12.86 23.79
N TYR A 407 28.15 -12.89 25.13
CA TYR A 407 27.19 -12.19 26.00
C TYR A 407 25.73 -12.63 25.85
N THR A 408 25.46 -13.75 25.17
CA THR A 408 24.11 -14.31 25.08
C THR A 408 23.67 -14.92 26.41
N HIS A 409 22.41 -14.72 26.81
CA HIS A 409 21.77 -15.38 27.94
C HIS A 409 20.58 -16.22 27.47
N VAL A 410 20.65 -17.54 27.69
CA VAL A 410 19.51 -18.45 27.52
C VAL A 410 18.92 -18.79 28.89
N THR A 411 17.65 -18.47 29.12
CA THR A 411 17.02 -18.54 30.45
C THR A 411 16.37 -19.87 30.78
N ASP A 412 15.95 -20.63 29.76
CA ASP A 412 15.20 -21.87 29.97
C ASP A 412 16.02 -23.07 29.52
N ALA A 413 15.93 -23.46 28.24
CA ALA A 413 16.61 -24.62 27.69
C ALA A 413 17.36 -24.28 26.41
N ALA A 414 18.54 -24.88 26.22
CA ALA A 414 19.29 -24.79 24.98
C ALA A 414 19.56 -26.20 24.42
N ALA A 415 19.27 -26.39 23.13
CA ALA A 415 19.53 -27.63 22.41
C ALA A 415 20.23 -27.34 21.08
N PHE A 416 21.48 -27.78 20.97
CA PHE A 416 22.31 -27.67 19.78
C PHE A 416 22.32 -29.03 19.06
N GLY A 417 21.18 -29.38 18.47
CA GLY A 417 21.01 -30.62 17.70
C GLY A 417 21.41 -30.40 16.24
N ASP A 418 22.17 -31.32 15.63
CA ASP A 418 22.53 -31.26 14.20
C ASP A 418 23.22 -29.95 13.77
N THR A 419 23.88 -29.27 14.71
CA THR A 419 24.60 -28.02 14.43
C THR A 419 25.96 -28.29 13.83
N VAL A 420 26.29 -27.65 12.72
CA VAL A 420 27.60 -27.74 12.08
C VAL A 420 28.15 -26.35 11.87
N VAL A 421 29.29 -26.03 12.49
CA VAL A 421 29.98 -24.74 12.31
C VAL A 421 31.33 -25.00 11.70
N ARG A 422 31.58 -24.50 10.49
CA ARG A 422 32.88 -24.68 9.80
C ARG A 422 33.91 -23.63 10.17
N GLY A 423 33.48 -22.40 10.47
CA GLY A 423 34.36 -21.34 10.94
C GLY A 423 34.47 -21.30 12.47
N PRO A 424 35.12 -20.26 13.01
CA PRO A 424 35.31 -20.10 14.46
C PRO A 424 33.97 -19.87 15.17
N ALA A 425 33.88 -20.40 16.39
CA ALA A 425 32.74 -20.23 17.27
C ALA A 425 33.14 -19.48 18.55
N ARG A 426 32.37 -18.46 18.92
CA ARG A 426 32.61 -17.63 20.09
C ARG A 426 31.43 -17.71 21.05
N PHE A 427 31.73 -17.89 22.33
CA PHE A 427 30.77 -17.96 23.42
C PHE A 427 31.27 -17.19 24.66
N THR A 428 31.99 -16.09 24.42
CA THR A 428 32.58 -15.29 25.50
C THR A 428 31.47 -14.70 26.37
N SER A 429 31.50 -14.97 27.68
CA SER A 429 30.50 -14.51 28.64
C SER A 429 29.07 -14.95 28.31
N ALA A 430 28.92 -16.05 27.57
CA ALA A 430 27.63 -16.68 27.35
C ALA A 430 27.12 -17.34 28.65
N ARG A 431 25.82 -17.23 28.91
CA ARG A 431 25.16 -17.75 30.11
C ARG A 431 24.00 -18.68 29.71
N PHE A 432 23.96 -19.85 30.33
CA PHE A 432 22.84 -20.80 30.21
C PHE A 432 22.31 -21.15 31.61
N ASP A 433 21.01 -20.99 31.85
CA ASP A 433 20.41 -21.31 33.16
C ASP A 433 20.04 -22.82 33.30
N ALA A 434 20.16 -23.59 32.21
CA ALA A 434 20.14 -25.05 32.20
C ALA A 434 21.27 -25.61 31.34
N ASP A 435 21.62 -26.88 31.57
CA ASP A 435 22.66 -27.56 30.79
C ASP A 435 22.29 -27.60 29.31
N PRO A 436 23.10 -26.99 28.40
CA PRO A 436 22.85 -27.07 26.99
C PRO A 436 23.02 -28.51 26.50
N THR A 437 22.05 -29.03 25.76
CA THR A 437 22.14 -30.35 25.16
C THR A 437 22.86 -30.27 23.81
N LEU A 438 23.80 -31.18 23.58
CA LEU A 438 24.59 -31.29 22.36
C LEU A 438 24.33 -32.66 21.75
N THR A 439 23.67 -32.69 20.59
CA THR A 439 23.38 -33.95 19.88
C THR A 439 23.83 -33.79 18.44
N GLU A 440 24.80 -34.60 18.01
CA GLU A 440 25.36 -34.55 16.65
C GLU A 440 25.95 -33.18 16.23
N ALA A 441 26.32 -32.33 17.21
CA ALA A 441 26.94 -31.03 16.96
C ALA A 441 28.44 -31.14 16.59
N THR A 442 28.88 -30.39 15.58
CA THR A 442 30.27 -30.35 15.10
C THR A 442 30.77 -28.90 15.02
N LEU A 443 31.90 -28.61 15.67
CA LEU A 443 32.64 -27.36 15.55
C LEU A 443 33.97 -27.65 14.86
N GLY A 444 34.14 -27.13 13.64
CA GLY A 444 35.25 -27.45 12.73
C GLY A 444 36.50 -26.61 12.88
N ASP A 445 36.44 -25.51 13.63
CA ASP A 445 37.54 -24.57 13.85
C ASP A 445 37.63 -24.17 15.34
N THR A 446 38.26 -23.03 15.61
CA THR A 446 38.62 -22.54 16.93
C THR A 446 37.38 -22.15 17.73
N VAL A 447 37.35 -22.57 18.99
CA VAL A 447 36.28 -22.22 19.95
C VAL A 447 36.84 -21.29 21.02
N ALA A 448 36.23 -20.11 21.16
CA ALA A 448 36.57 -19.11 22.18
C ALA A 448 35.46 -18.99 23.23
N ALA A 449 35.66 -19.64 24.39
CA ALA A 449 34.69 -19.70 25.50
C ALA A 449 35.30 -19.18 26.80
N TYR A 450 35.48 -17.86 26.90
CA TYR A 450 35.95 -17.19 28.12
C TYR A 450 34.77 -16.77 28.98
N ASP A 451 34.83 -16.98 30.31
CA ASP A 451 33.78 -16.61 31.26
C ASP A 451 32.37 -17.14 30.92
N MET A 452 32.29 -18.28 30.23
CA MET A 452 31.02 -18.99 30.00
C MET A 452 30.54 -19.63 31.32
N SER A 453 29.25 -19.49 31.64
CA SER A 453 28.65 -20.09 32.83
C SER A 453 27.40 -20.91 32.52
N VAL A 454 27.21 -21.97 33.33
CA VAL A 454 25.96 -22.72 33.41
C VAL A 454 25.49 -22.65 34.87
N GLU A 455 24.34 -22.02 35.10
CA GLU A 455 23.81 -21.79 36.46
C GLU A 455 22.47 -22.51 36.61
N HIS A 456 22.44 -23.62 37.34
CA HIS A 456 21.15 -24.23 37.67
C HIS A 456 20.31 -23.28 38.52
N ALA A 457 19.11 -22.92 38.05
CA ALA A 457 18.09 -22.31 38.89
C ALA A 457 17.85 -23.25 40.09
N GLY A 458 18.39 -22.88 41.25
CA GLY A 458 18.35 -23.69 42.45
C GLY A 458 16.90 -24.02 42.83
N GLY A 459 16.55 -25.30 42.77
CA GLY A 459 15.27 -25.78 43.28
C GLY A 459 15.11 -25.47 44.76
N GLN A 460 14.04 -24.75 45.10
CA GLN A 460 13.35 -24.89 46.37
C GLN A 460 11.88 -25.19 46.13
#